data_AF-A0A968HLB1-F1
#
_entry.id   AF-A0A968HLB1-F1
#
_cell.length_a   1.000
_cell.length_b   1.000
_cell.length_c   1.000
_cell.angle_alpha   90.00
_cell.angle_beta   90.00
_cell.angle_gamma   90.00
#
_symmetry.space_group_name_H-M   'P 1'
#
loop_
_entity.id
_entity.type
_entity.pdbx_description
1 polymer ?
#
loop_
_entity_poly.entity_id
_entity_poly.type
_entity_poly.pdbx_seq_one_letter_code
_entity_poly.pdbx_strand_id
1 'polypeptide(L)'
;MRRRQRHRDRPVHERLHAWPNCGDGIARPASSATTATPIRPTCARPAASAFCGDGYAQAEVEECDDGNSDNTDGCLPTFCTLATCGDGFVQAGVETCDDGNDDDTDMCPTSCEPASCGDGFVYAGMEECDDGNNDPDDGCSPTCEYDCNGGMILDDDFNGVTYWKVQVMGTMSDPNIFAACEMCGLETPCQATAGCNYNDGMCYQTNNENSCGNPMQGLAQHLGCGSPANCAQLNGVYQYMGNNWVGGCGVENGSWCAQGNNFQNKFALCVAP
;
A
#
# COMPACT_ATOMS: atom_id res chain seq x y z
N MET A 1 -2.40 74.36 42.26
CA MET A 1 -3.77 74.91 42.46
C MET A 1 -4.77 73.85 42.01
N ARG A 2 -5.77 73.57 42.87
CA ARG A 2 -7.18 73.16 42.58
C ARG A 2 -7.43 72.12 41.46
N ARG A 3 -8.24 71.08 41.61
CA ARG A 3 -9.30 70.79 42.59
C ARG A 3 -9.69 69.31 42.46
N ARG A 4 -10.12 68.74 43.58
CA ARG A 4 -10.79 67.44 43.74
C ARG A 4 -12.04 67.32 42.85
N GLN A 5 -12.26 66.13 42.30
CA GLN A 5 -13.59 65.52 42.25
C GLN A 5 -13.47 64.06 42.67
N ARG A 6 -14.25 63.70 43.70
CA ARG A 6 -14.41 62.35 44.23
C ARG A 6 -15.52 61.68 43.42
N HIS A 7 -15.25 60.51 42.86
CA HIS A 7 -16.25 59.49 42.71
C HIS A 7 -15.86 58.32 43.60
N ARG A 8 -16.80 57.93 44.46
CA ARG A 8 -16.76 56.69 45.23
C ARG A 8 -16.80 55.56 44.22
N ASP A 9 -15.91 54.58 44.37
CA ASP A 9 -16.30 53.17 44.37
C ASP A 9 -15.21 52.35 45.07
N ARG A 10 -15.66 51.20 45.57
CA ARG A 10 -15.22 50.50 46.78
C ARG A 10 -13.78 49.97 46.74
N PRO A 11 -13.14 49.82 47.92
CA PRO A 11 -11.87 49.11 48.03
C PRO A 11 -12.08 47.66 47.61
N VAL A 12 -11.32 47.23 46.59
CA VAL A 12 -11.16 45.84 46.23
C VAL A 12 -10.47 45.18 47.41
N HIS A 13 -11.26 44.58 48.29
CA HIS A 13 -10.76 43.68 49.31
C HIS A 13 -10.06 42.54 48.57
N GLU A 14 -8.74 42.62 48.52
CA GLU A 14 -7.85 41.54 48.94
C GLU A 14 -8.61 40.28 49.41
N ARG A 15 -8.91 39.40 48.46
CA ARG A 15 -8.95 37.96 48.67
C ARG A 15 -8.40 37.31 47.42
N LEU A 16 -7.11 37.03 47.49
CA LEU A 16 -6.47 35.93 46.79
C LEU A 16 -7.32 34.66 47.00
N HIS A 17 -8.25 34.40 46.08
CA HIS A 17 -8.73 33.05 45.83
C HIS A 17 -8.20 32.66 44.47
N ALA A 18 -6.90 32.38 44.47
CA ALA A 18 -6.30 31.48 43.51
C ALA A 18 -7.15 30.20 43.52
N TRP A 19 -7.77 29.92 42.38
CA TRP A 19 -8.27 28.58 42.09
C TRP A 19 -7.06 27.63 42.13
N PRO A 20 -7.20 26.39 42.62
CA PRO A 20 -6.06 25.47 42.65
C PRO A 20 -5.69 25.15 41.20
N ASN A 21 -4.53 25.65 40.76
CA ASN A 21 -3.91 25.21 39.51
C ASN A 21 -3.69 23.69 39.61
N CYS A 22 -4.28 22.95 38.68
CA CYS A 22 -3.91 21.57 38.41
C CYS A 22 -3.11 21.59 37.10
N GLY A 23 -1.78 21.42 37.21
CA GLY A 23 -0.86 21.43 36.07
C GLY A 23 0.62 21.28 36.48
N ASP A 24 0.96 21.58 37.73
CA ASP A 24 2.36 21.78 38.13
C ASP A 24 3.00 20.53 38.79
N GLY A 25 2.25 19.44 38.98
CA GLY A 25 2.77 18.20 39.56
C GLY A 25 3.20 18.24 41.04
N ILE A 26 2.90 19.32 41.79
CA ILE A 26 3.34 19.48 43.19
C ILE A 26 2.14 19.52 44.15
N ALA A 27 2.03 18.49 45.02
CA ALA A 27 1.10 18.49 46.14
C ALA A 27 1.65 19.33 47.32
N ARG A 28 0.91 20.33 47.80
CA ARG A 28 1.26 21.08 49.01
C ARG A 28 0.33 20.69 50.17
N PRO A 29 0.85 20.53 51.40
CA PRO A 29 0.04 20.03 52.51
C PRO A 29 -0.88 21.13 53.04
N ALA A 30 -2.17 20.80 53.19
CA ALA A 30 -3.13 21.63 53.90
C ALA A 30 -2.78 21.67 55.39
N SER A 31 -2.68 22.88 55.97
CA SER A 31 -2.43 23.02 57.41
C SER A 31 -3.69 22.68 58.22
N SER A 32 -3.44 21.92 59.29
CA SER A 32 -4.19 21.77 60.53
C SER A 32 -5.54 21.03 60.54
N ALA A 33 -5.48 19.80 61.10
CA ALA A 33 -6.33 19.23 62.17
C ALA A 33 -7.82 18.95 61.83
N THR A 34 -8.43 17.77 62.03
CA THR A 34 -8.14 16.53 62.75
C THR A 34 -9.11 15.46 62.21
N THR A 35 -8.74 14.19 62.36
CA THR A 35 -9.54 12.96 62.19
C THR A 35 -9.48 12.34 60.79
N ALA A 36 -9.02 11.09 60.79
CA ALA A 36 -8.60 10.32 59.65
C ALA A 36 -9.76 9.86 58.76
N THR A 37 -9.66 10.19 57.48
CA THR A 37 -9.83 9.23 56.38
C THR A 37 -8.97 9.74 55.23
N PRO A 38 -8.10 8.93 54.59
CA PRO A 38 -7.29 9.38 53.47
C PRO A 38 -8.19 9.44 52.23
N ILE A 39 -9.00 10.49 52.10
CA ILE A 39 -9.48 10.90 50.79
C ILE A 39 -8.26 11.48 50.07
N ARG A 40 -7.68 10.66 49.20
CA ARG A 40 -6.84 11.16 48.11
C ARG A 40 -7.61 12.33 47.48
N PRO A 41 -7.05 13.54 47.35
CA PRO A 41 -7.70 14.59 46.58
C PRO A 41 -7.57 14.17 45.12
N THR A 42 -8.45 13.31 44.66
CA THR A 42 -8.74 13.20 43.24
C THR A 42 -9.63 14.38 42.90
N CYS A 43 -9.26 15.13 41.88
CA CYS A 43 -10.14 16.10 41.24
C CYS A 43 -11.32 15.35 40.59
N ALA A 44 -12.22 14.81 41.41
CA ALA A 44 -13.48 14.29 40.93
C ALA A 44 -14.43 15.49 40.77
N ARG A 45 -14.47 16.06 39.56
CA ARG A 45 -15.67 16.79 39.11
C ARG A 45 -16.88 15.86 39.33
N PRO A 46 -18.05 16.37 39.75
CA PRO A 46 -19.26 15.55 39.80
C PRO A 46 -19.47 14.97 38.40
N ALA A 47 -19.94 13.71 38.33
CA ALA A 47 -20.20 12.97 37.09
C ALA A 47 -21.03 13.81 36.11
N ALA A 48 -20.35 14.62 35.31
CA ALA A 48 -20.89 15.13 34.06
C ALA A 48 -21.02 13.89 33.18
N SER A 49 -22.18 13.72 32.56
CA SER A 49 -22.31 12.76 31.47
C SER A 49 -21.14 12.95 30.51
N ALA A 50 -20.45 11.86 30.17
CA ALA A 50 -19.44 11.89 29.13
C ALA A 50 -19.97 12.63 27.90
N PHE A 51 -19.22 13.61 27.43
CA PHE A 51 -19.59 14.40 26.27
C PHE A 51 -18.32 14.76 25.52
N CYS A 52 -18.31 14.42 24.23
CA CYS A 52 -17.18 14.67 23.37
C CYS A 52 -16.98 16.17 23.10
N GLY A 53 -15.75 16.65 23.30
CA GLY A 53 -15.35 18.05 23.14
C GLY A 53 -15.40 18.85 24.45
N ASP A 54 -15.35 18.20 25.62
CA ASP A 54 -15.28 18.89 26.92
C ASP A 54 -13.83 19.15 27.40
N GLY A 55 -12.84 18.67 26.64
CA GLY A 55 -11.41 18.78 26.89
C GLY A 55 -10.86 17.71 27.84
N TYR A 56 -11.63 16.67 28.14
CA TYR A 56 -11.24 15.61 29.06
C TYR A 56 -11.57 14.21 28.51
N ALA A 57 -10.56 13.55 27.93
CA ALA A 57 -10.69 12.18 27.47
C ALA A 57 -11.00 11.23 28.65
N GLN A 58 -12.20 10.66 28.65
CA GLN A 58 -12.67 9.76 29.69
C GLN A 58 -12.30 8.31 29.35
N ALA A 59 -11.48 7.71 30.21
CA ALA A 59 -11.04 6.33 30.04
C ALA A 59 -12.22 5.35 29.88
N GLU A 60 -12.07 4.43 28.94
CA GLU A 60 -13.07 3.40 28.57
C GLU A 60 -14.36 3.94 27.90
N VAL A 61 -14.46 5.25 27.65
CA VAL A 61 -15.60 5.87 26.97
C VAL A 61 -15.19 6.62 25.70
N GLU A 62 -14.08 7.36 25.76
CA GLU A 62 -13.55 8.20 24.69
C GLU A 62 -12.09 7.78 24.40
N GLU A 63 -11.71 7.70 23.12
CA GLU A 63 -10.32 7.45 22.72
C GLU A 63 -9.47 8.73 22.78
N CYS A 64 -10.10 9.88 22.54
CA CYS A 64 -9.52 11.21 22.59
C CYS A 64 -10.60 12.23 23.02
N ASP A 65 -10.16 13.42 23.47
CA ASP A 65 -11.01 14.62 23.58
C ASP A 65 -10.08 15.82 23.64
N ASP A 66 -10.13 16.67 22.62
CA ASP A 66 -9.26 17.83 22.49
C ASP A 66 -9.98 19.16 22.79
N GLY A 67 -11.25 19.07 23.22
CA GLY A 67 -12.05 20.20 23.68
C GLY A 67 -12.61 21.10 22.59
N ASN A 68 -12.63 20.66 21.33
CA ASN A 68 -13.17 21.44 20.23
C ASN A 68 -14.24 20.65 19.41
N SER A 69 -14.71 21.23 18.30
CA SER A 69 -15.66 20.59 17.38
C SER A 69 -15.15 20.56 15.93
N ASP A 70 -13.84 20.63 15.77
CA ASP A 70 -13.09 20.55 14.53
C ASP A 70 -12.88 19.07 14.20
N ASN A 71 -12.97 18.71 12.93
CA ASN A 71 -12.77 17.36 12.44
C ASN A 71 -11.53 17.26 11.54
N THR A 72 -10.74 18.33 11.47
CA THR A 72 -9.49 18.42 10.72
C THR A 72 -8.26 18.26 11.61
N ASP A 73 -8.45 17.74 12.83
CA ASP A 73 -7.40 17.39 13.76
C ASP A 73 -7.51 15.91 14.20
N GLY A 74 -6.61 15.47 15.07
CA GLY A 74 -6.51 14.07 15.45
C GLY A 74 -7.69 13.50 16.27
N CYS A 75 -8.71 14.30 16.61
CA CYS A 75 -9.84 13.84 17.43
C CYS A 75 -11.21 14.18 16.81
N LEU A 76 -11.99 13.14 16.49
CA LEU A 76 -13.28 13.32 15.84
C LEU A 76 -14.36 13.80 16.83
N PRO A 77 -15.08 14.91 16.54
CA PRO A 77 -15.95 15.56 17.51
C PRO A 77 -17.31 14.87 17.69
N THR A 78 -17.64 13.90 16.83
CA THR A 78 -18.94 13.19 16.87
C THR A 78 -18.90 11.99 17.82
N PHE A 79 -17.76 11.30 17.91
CA PHE A 79 -17.61 10.05 18.66
C PHE A 79 -16.39 10.00 19.57
N CYS A 80 -15.54 11.05 19.59
CA CYS A 80 -14.31 11.08 20.38
C CYS A 80 -13.40 9.88 20.11
N THR A 81 -13.35 9.51 18.83
CA THR A 81 -12.47 8.50 18.26
C THR A 81 -11.29 9.20 17.62
N LEU A 82 -10.17 8.50 17.53
CA LEU A 82 -9.04 9.03 16.78
C LEU A 82 -9.41 9.20 15.30
N ALA A 83 -8.81 10.21 14.69
CA ALA A 83 -8.81 10.42 13.25
C ALA A 83 -8.29 9.18 12.51
N THR A 84 -8.91 8.86 11.37
CA THR A 84 -8.56 7.72 10.52
C THR A 84 -8.67 8.09 9.06
N CYS A 85 -7.70 7.63 8.27
CA CYS A 85 -7.72 7.69 6.82
C CYS A 85 -9.01 7.11 6.21
N GLY A 86 -9.59 7.83 5.25
CA GLY A 86 -10.77 7.42 4.48
C GLY A 86 -12.09 7.86 5.11
N ASP A 87 -12.08 8.78 6.08
CA ASP A 87 -13.29 9.34 6.69
C ASP A 87 -13.81 10.60 5.97
N GLY A 88 -13.08 11.06 4.95
CA GLY A 88 -13.40 12.19 4.09
C GLY A 88 -12.92 13.54 4.63
N PHE A 89 -12.09 13.56 5.67
CA PHE A 89 -11.58 14.79 6.28
C PHE A 89 -10.08 14.78 6.50
N VAL A 90 -9.32 15.55 5.71
CA VAL A 90 -7.87 15.72 5.92
C VAL A 90 -7.55 16.22 7.34
N GLN A 91 -6.97 15.35 8.17
CA GLN A 91 -6.59 15.73 9.55
C GLN A 91 -5.11 16.10 9.70
N ALA A 92 -4.87 17.31 10.21
CA ALA A 92 -3.55 17.91 10.29
C ALA A 92 -2.57 17.11 11.15
N GLY A 93 -1.49 16.62 10.52
CA GLY A 93 -0.43 15.85 11.19
C GLY A 93 -0.77 14.38 11.42
N VAL A 94 -1.92 13.91 10.92
CA VAL A 94 -2.30 12.49 10.86
C VAL A 94 -2.12 11.98 9.43
N GLU A 95 -2.58 12.76 8.46
CA GLU A 95 -2.57 12.44 7.03
C GLU A 95 -2.34 13.70 6.18
N THR A 96 -2.02 13.51 4.91
CA THR A 96 -1.78 14.60 3.95
C THR A 96 -2.89 14.75 2.91
N CYS A 97 -3.68 13.69 2.70
CA CYS A 97 -4.88 13.66 1.89
C CYS A 97 -5.91 12.71 2.50
N ASP A 98 -7.18 12.90 2.16
CA ASP A 98 -8.30 11.98 2.41
C ASP A 98 -9.41 12.39 1.44
N ASP A 99 -9.82 11.48 0.57
CA ASP A 99 -10.87 11.71 -0.40
C ASP A 99 -12.17 10.91 -0.10
N GLY A 100 -12.18 10.18 1.01
CA GLY A 100 -13.32 9.46 1.56
C GLY A 100 -13.71 8.19 0.80
N ASN A 101 -12.78 7.56 0.08
CA ASN A 101 -13.02 6.31 -0.64
C ASN A 101 -11.93 5.24 -0.33
N ASP A 102 -12.13 4.02 -0.85
CA ASP A 102 -11.19 2.89 -0.73
C ASP A 102 -10.50 2.55 -2.08
N ASP A 103 -10.36 3.53 -2.97
CA ASP A 103 -9.82 3.40 -4.32
C ASP A 103 -8.34 3.79 -4.35
N ASP A 104 -7.46 2.79 -4.33
CA ASP A 104 -6.02 3.02 -4.41
C ASP A 104 -5.53 3.52 -5.78
N THR A 105 -6.43 3.70 -6.77
CA THR A 105 -6.04 4.10 -8.13
C THR A 105 -6.18 5.59 -8.42
N ASP A 106 -6.42 6.41 -7.40
CA ASP A 106 -6.55 7.86 -7.53
C ASP A 106 -5.41 8.63 -6.85
N MET A 107 -5.62 9.93 -6.61
CA MET A 107 -4.58 10.82 -6.06
C MET A 107 -4.34 10.60 -4.56
N CYS A 108 -5.28 9.94 -3.86
CA CYS A 108 -5.22 9.69 -2.43
C CYS A 108 -5.55 8.22 -2.12
N PRO A 109 -4.58 7.31 -2.32
CA PRO A 109 -4.77 5.91 -1.97
C PRO A 109 -5.04 5.73 -0.46
N THR A 110 -5.43 4.52 -0.08
CA THR A 110 -5.78 4.16 1.32
C THR A 110 -4.59 4.24 2.31
N SER A 111 -3.40 4.61 1.83
CA SER A 111 -2.26 4.99 2.67
C SER A 111 -2.38 6.41 3.25
N CYS A 112 -3.28 7.24 2.71
CA CYS A 112 -3.46 8.67 3.03
C CYS A 112 -2.18 9.52 2.94
N GLU A 113 -1.28 9.07 2.06
CA GLU A 113 -0.25 9.89 1.45
C GLU A 113 -0.62 10.11 -0.02
N PRO A 114 -0.22 11.24 -0.64
CA PRO A 114 -0.59 11.52 -2.01
C PRO A 114 0.11 10.51 -2.90
N ALA A 115 -0.63 9.99 -3.90
CA ALA A 115 -0.11 8.98 -4.81
C ALA A 115 1.26 9.39 -5.38
N SER A 116 2.20 8.46 -5.34
CA SER A 116 3.56 8.69 -5.82
C SER A 116 4.21 7.39 -6.27
N CYS A 117 4.92 7.47 -7.38
CA CYS A 117 5.70 6.36 -7.87
C CYS A 117 6.58 5.66 -6.83
N GLY A 118 6.38 4.35 -6.73
CA GLY A 118 6.99 3.45 -5.77
C GLY A 118 6.26 3.34 -4.43
N ASP A 119 5.00 3.79 -4.34
CA ASP A 119 4.20 3.69 -3.11
C ASP A 119 3.42 2.36 -2.98
N GLY A 120 3.40 1.56 -4.04
CA GLY A 120 2.74 0.26 -4.11
C GLY A 120 1.37 0.30 -4.78
N PHE A 121 0.90 1.46 -5.23
CA PHE A 121 -0.41 1.67 -5.84
C PHE A 121 -0.26 2.36 -7.20
N VAL A 122 -1.10 2.00 -8.17
CA VAL A 122 -1.03 2.59 -9.52
C VAL A 122 -2.00 3.74 -9.64
N TYR A 123 -1.51 4.97 -9.74
CA TYR A 123 -2.35 6.14 -10.00
C TYR A 123 -2.88 6.14 -11.44
N ALA A 124 -4.14 5.73 -11.62
CA ALA A 124 -4.75 5.53 -12.92
C ALA A 124 -4.70 6.77 -13.81
N GLY A 125 -4.06 6.62 -14.98
CA GLY A 125 -3.94 7.67 -15.99
C GLY A 125 -2.79 8.65 -15.78
N MET A 126 -2.05 8.53 -14.68
CA MET A 126 -0.80 9.26 -14.42
C MET A 126 0.40 8.31 -14.38
N GLU A 127 0.22 7.10 -13.87
CA GLU A 127 1.22 6.05 -13.78
C GLU A 127 0.80 4.86 -14.64
N GLU A 128 1.77 4.27 -15.32
CA GLU A 128 1.55 3.06 -16.11
C GLU A 128 1.72 1.80 -15.23
N CYS A 129 2.62 1.85 -14.25
CA CYS A 129 2.94 0.80 -13.30
C CYS A 129 3.31 1.39 -11.93
N ASP A 130 3.37 0.53 -10.91
CA ASP A 130 4.00 0.79 -9.62
C ASP A 130 4.42 -0.57 -9.03
N ASP A 131 5.66 -0.69 -8.56
CA ASP A 131 6.21 -1.91 -7.97
C ASP A 131 6.58 -1.77 -6.48
N GLY A 132 6.10 -0.71 -5.84
CA GLY A 132 6.34 -0.41 -4.44
C GLY A 132 7.78 -0.01 -4.12
N ASN A 133 8.58 0.32 -5.14
CA ASN A 133 9.92 0.84 -4.94
C ASN A 133 10.35 1.82 -6.07
N ASN A 134 11.59 2.29 -6.02
CA ASN A 134 12.15 3.25 -6.97
C ASN A 134 13.48 2.75 -7.56
N ASP A 135 13.69 1.44 -7.52
CA ASP A 135 14.81 0.80 -8.18
C ASP A 135 14.50 0.75 -9.69
N PRO A 136 15.49 0.98 -10.57
CA PRO A 136 15.31 0.77 -12.00
C PRO A 136 15.52 -0.71 -12.35
N ASP A 137 15.11 -1.10 -13.55
CA ASP A 137 15.35 -2.42 -14.15
C ASP A 137 14.60 -3.60 -13.49
N ASP A 138 13.53 -3.33 -12.73
CA ASP A 138 12.64 -4.32 -12.11
C ASP A 138 11.17 -4.16 -12.55
N GLY A 139 10.96 -3.76 -13.80
CA GLY A 139 9.64 -3.78 -14.45
C GLY A 139 8.85 -2.49 -14.32
N CYS A 140 9.12 -1.66 -13.32
CA CYS A 140 8.63 -0.29 -13.27
C CYS A 140 9.80 0.68 -13.11
N SER A 141 9.83 1.73 -13.93
CA SER A 141 10.88 2.74 -13.77
C SER A 141 10.62 3.59 -12.52
N PRO A 142 11.62 4.30 -11.99
CA PRO A 142 11.42 5.32 -10.94
C PRO A 142 10.55 6.51 -11.37
N THR A 143 10.06 6.50 -12.62
CA THR A 143 9.14 7.47 -13.19
C THR A 143 7.77 6.85 -13.53
N CYS A 144 7.52 5.61 -13.11
CA CYS A 144 6.27 4.86 -13.28
C CYS A 144 5.81 4.71 -14.74
N GLU A 145 6.78 4.74 -15.64
CA GLU A 145 6.67 4.19 -16.98
C GLU A 145 7.10 2.72 -16.91
N TYR A 146 6.47 1.85 -17.69
CA TYR A 146 6.89 0.45 -17.76
C TYR A 146 8.36 0.38 -18.15
N ASP A 147 9.18 -0.08 -17.21
CA ASP A 147 10.58 -0.35 -17.49
C ASP A 147 10.71 -1.78 -17.97
N CYS A 148 10.38 -1.95 -19.24
CA CYS A 148 10.65 -3.21 -19.90
C CYS A 148 12.15 -3.50 -19.92
N ASN A 149 13.04 -2.50 -19.86
CA ASN A 149 14.48 -2.64 -20.12
C ASN A 149 14.82 -3.49 -21.37
N GLY A 150 13.92 -3.51 -22.36
CA GLY A 150 13.95 -4.42 -23.50
C GLY A 150 13.62 -5.89 -23.16
N GLY A 151 13.45 -6.26 -21.90
CA GLY A 151 13.44 -7.60 -21.35
C GLY A 151 14.87 -8.06 -21.11
N MET A 152 15.09 -9.00 -20.18
CA MET A 152 16.39 -9.68 -20.15
C MET A 152 16.42 -10.71 -21.29
N ILE A 153 17.36 -10.58 -22.24
CA ILE A 153 17.55 -11.60 -23.28
C ILE A 153 17.85 -12.93 -22.59
N LEU A 154 17.00 -13.91 -22.86
CA LEU A 154 17.18 -15.29 -22.47
C LEU A 154 17.95 -16.07 -23.54
N ASP A 155 17.64 -15.81 -24.80
CA ASP A 155 18.33 -16.33 -25.98
C ASP A 155 18.14 -15.37 -27.16
N ASP A 156 19.20 -15.00 -27.88
CA ASP A 156 19.13 -14.03 -28.97
C ASP A 156 18.80 -14.63 -30.34
N ASP A 157 18.92 -15.95 -30.53
CA ASP A 157 18.64 -16.59 -31.82
C ASP A 157 18.34 -18.09 -31.69
N PHE A 158 17.12 -18.42 -31.25
CA PHE A 158 16.61 -19.78 -31.36
C PHE A 158 15.71 -19.92 -32.58
N ASN A 159 16.32 -20.30 -33.71
CA ASN A 159 15.69 -20.43 -35.04
C ASN A 159 15.09 -19.12 -35.56
N GLY A 160 15.79 -17.99 -35.39
CA GLY A 160 15.32 -16.68 -35.82
C GLY A 160 14.26 -16.08 -34.90
N VAL A 161 14.20 -16.53 -33.64
CA VAL A 161 13.33 -15.96 -32.60
C VAL A 161 14.20 -15.61 -31.40
N THR A 162 14.11 -14.38 -30.93
CA THR A 162 14.73 -13.93 -29.68
C THR A 162 13.76 -14.18 -28.53
N TYR A 163 14.24 -14.80 -27.46
CA TYR A 163 13.49 -15.05 -26.23
C TYR A 163 13.89 -14.06 -25.14
N TRP A 164 12.90 -13.53 -24.44
CA TRP A 164 13.04 -12.52 -23.42
C TRP A 164 12.38 -12.96 -22.11
N LYS A 165 12.94 -12.48 -21.01
CA LYS A 165 12.26 -12.42 -19.72
C LYS A 165 11.73 -11.02 -19.52
N VAL A 166 10.42 -10.91 -19.36
CA VAL A 166 9.76 -9.65 -19.07
C VAL A 166 9.15 -9.75 -17.69
N GLN A 167 9.34 -8.73 -16.86
CA GLN A 167 8.74 -8.74 -15.54
C GLN A 167 7.21 -8.64 -15.62
N VAL A 168 6.52 -9.39 -14.77
CA VAL A 168 5.07 -9.35 -14.62
C VAL A 168 4.77 -8.85 -13.22
N MET A 169 4.00 -7.78 -13.15
CA MET A 169 3.49 -7.25 -11.88
C MET A 169 2.22 -7.97 -11.45
N GLY A 170 2.15 -8.31 -10.16
CA GLY A 170 1.05 -9.06 -9.59
C GLY A 170 1.09 -10.54 -9.95
N THR A 171 -0.09 -11.17 -10.01
CA THR A 171 -0.22 -12.63 -10.17
C THR A 171 0.28 -13.10 -11.54
N MET A 172 0.98 -14.24 -11.59
CA MET A 172 1.41 -14.89 -12.84
C MET A 172 0.26 -15.59 -13.57
N SER A 173 -0.84 -14.87 -13.74
CA SER A 173 -2.00 -15.29 -14.51
C SER A 173 -1.71 -15.17 -16.00
N ASP A 174 -2.40 -15.96 -16.81
CA ASP A 174 -2.29 -15.89 -18.27
C ASP A 174 -2.55 -14.47 -18.82
N PRO A 175 -3.60 -13.74 -18.36
CA PRO A 175 -3.80 -12.34 -18.76
C PRO A 175 -2.64 -11.42 -18.42
N ASN A 176 -2.06 -11.55 -17.21
CA ASN A 176 -0.95 -10.68 -16.80
C ASN A 176 0.34 -10.98 -17.57
N ILE A 177 0.62 -12.26 -17.84
CA ILE A 177 1.77 -12.69 -18.66
C ILE A 177 1.62 -12.15 -20.09
N PHE A 178 0.43 -12.28 -20.66
CA PHE A 178 0.13 -11.79 -22.00
C PHE A 178 0.29 -10.28 -22.09
N ALA A 179 -0.32 -9.55 -21.16
CA ALA A 179 -0.25 -8.09 -21.09
C ALA A 179 1.19 -7.60 -20.94
N ALA A 180 2.00 -8.22 -20.08
CA ALA A 180 3.39 -7.82 -19.88
C ALA A 180 4.22 -7.93 -21.17
N CYS A 181 4.08 -9.02 -21.94
CA CYS A 181 4.77 -9.13 -23.22
C CYS A 181 4.31 -8.05 -24.21
N GLU A 182 2.99 -7.86 -24.36
CA GLU A 182 2.44 -6.88 -25.32
C GLU A 182 2.88 -5.45 -25.02
N MET A 183 2.95 -5.08 -23.74
CA MET A 183 3.39 -3.74 -23.32
C MET A 183 4.84 -3.47 -23.68
N CYS A 184 5.67 -4.50 -23.68
CA CYS A 184 7.06 -4.41 -24.11
C CYS A 184 7.22 -4.53 -25.64
N GLY A 185 6.12 -4.56 -26.40
CA GLY A 185 6.13 -4.76 -27.85
C GLY A 185 6.60 -6.15 -28.26
N LEU A 186 6.48 -7.13 -27.36
CA LEU A 186 6.84 -8.53 -27.55
C LEU A 186 5.58 -9.39 -27.62
N GLU A 187 5.73 -10.63 -28.05
CA GLU A 187 4.63 -11.60 -28.11
C GLU A 187 4.85 -12.74 -27.10
N THR A 188 3.78 -13.39 -26.67
CA THR A 188 3.91 -14.63 -25.88
C THR A 188 4.17 -15.81 -26.81
N PRO A 189 5.14 -16.70 -26.55
CA PRO A 189 5.33 -17.89 -27.37
C PRO A 189 4.25 -18.92 -27.07
N CYS A 190 3.70 -19.52 -28.12
CA CYS A 190 2.78 -20.63 -27.94
C CYS A 190 3.47 -21.83 -27.29
N GLN A 191 2.75 -22.49 -26.38
CA GLN A 191 3.18 -23.74 -25.75
C GLN A 191 3.51 -24.81 -26.78
N ALA A 192 2.76 -24.86 -27.89
CA ALA A 192 2.94 -25.82 -28.96
C ALA A 192 2.24 -25.33 -30.25
N THR A 193 2.36 -26.13 -31.31
CA THR A 193 1.69 -25.93 -32.60
C THR A 193 0.18 -25.68 -32.51
N ALA A 194 -0.39 -25.02 -33.52
CA ALA A 194 -1.83 -24.79 -33.65
C ALA A 194 -2.63 -26.11 -33.51
N GLY A 195 -3.63 -26.11 -32.62
CA GLY A 195 -4.51 -27.26 -32.35
C GLY A 195 -4.19 -28.07 -31.09
N CYS A 196 -3.15 -27.71 -30.34
CA CYS A 196 -2.94 -28.24 -28.98
C CYS A 196 -3.91 -27.62 -27.95
N ASN A 197 -4.18 -28.34 -26.86
CA ASN A 197 -5.19 -27.96 -25.85
C ASN A 197 -4.94 -26.61 -25.14
N TYR A 198 -3.71 -26.10 -25.15
CA TYR A 198 -3.29 -24.88 -24.43
C TYR A 198 -2.85 -23.77 -25.38
N ASN A 199 -3.49 -23.72 -26.54
CA ASN A 199 -3.21 -22.77 -27.60
C ASN A 199 -4.53 -22.23 -28.12
N ASP A 200 -4.83 -21.00 -27.73
CA ASP A 200 -6.03 -20.26 -28.12
C ASP A 200 -5.87 -19.48 -29.43
N GLY A 201 -4.68 -19.53 -30.04
CA GLY A 201 -4.34 -18.83 -31.27
C GLY A 201 -3.94 -17.36 -31.08
N MET A 202 -3.82 -16.87 -29.85
CA MET A 202 -3.41 -15.49 -29.55
C MET A 202 -1.89 -15.31 -29.39
N CYS A 203 -1.17 -16.42 -29.22
CA CYS A 203 0.28 -16.45 -29.03
C CYS A 203 1.05 -16.57 -30.35
N TYR A 204 2.35 -16.25 -30.32
CA TYR A 204 3.27 -16.40 -31.44
C TYR A 204 3.74 -17.85 -31.62
N GLN A 205 3.56 -18.40 -32.82
CA GLN A 205 3.97 -19.76 -33.18
C GLN A 205 5.45 -19.83 -33.58
N THR A 206 6.33 -20.07 -32.60
CA THR A 206 7.78 -20.17 -32.82
C THR A 206 8.21 -21.41 -33.61
N ASN A 207 7.39 -22.48 -33.64
CA ASN A 207 7.76 -23.82 -34.12
C ASN A 207 8.95 -24.48 -33.41
N ASN A 208 9.39 -23.89 -32.29
CA ASN A 208 10.46 -24.42 -31.45
C ASN A 208 9.95 -25.43 -30.41
N GLU A 209 8.64 -25.38 -30.10
CA GLU A 209 7.96 -26.29 -29.19
C GLU A 209 6.99 -27.20 -29.96
N ASN A 210 7.30 -28.49 -30.01
CA ASN A 210 6.55 -29.47 -30.84
C ASN A 210 5.69 -30.44 -30.04
N SER A 211 5.58 -30.25 -28.72
CA SER A 211 4.87 -31.19 -27.83
C SER A 211 3.71 -30.50 -27.13
N CYS A 212 2.48 -31.00 -27.30
CA CYS A 212 1.33 -30.51 -26.54
C CYS A 212 1.47 -30.87 -25.05
N GLY A 213 1.55 -29.88 -24.17
CA GLY A 213 1.64 -30.06 -22.72
C GLY A 213 3.06 -30.05 -22.13
N ASN A 214 4.09 -29.74 -22.93
CA ASN A 214 5.44 -29.50 -22.43
C ASN A 214 5.99 -28.10 -22.80
N PRO A 215 5.43 -27.00 -22.24
CA PRO A 215 5.98 -25.65 -22.41
C PRO A 215 7.47 -25.54 -22.04
N MET A 216 8.20 -24.69 -22.74
CA MET A 216 9.62 -24.39 -22.57
C MET A 216 10.59 -25.57 -22.77
N GLN A 217 10.12 -26.73 -23.21
CA GLN A 217 10.92 -27.95 -23.28
C GLN A 217 11.96 -27.90 -24.41
N GLY A 218 11.58 -27.40 -25.58
CA GLY A 218 12.48 -27.12 -26.70
C GLY A 218 13.48 -26.01 -26.35
N LEU A 219 13.02 -24.94 -25.72
CA LEU A 219 13.90 -23.86 -25.25
C LEU A 219 14.93 -24.36 -24.22
N ALA A 220 14.51 -25.15 -23.23
CA ALA A 220 15.42 -25.72 -22.24
C ALA A 220 16.44 -26.68 -22.85
N GLN A 221 16.08 -27.40 -23.92
CA GLN A 221 17.03 -28.23 -24.67
C GLN A 221 18.04 -27.37 -25.43
N HIS A 222 17.58 -26.30 -26.06
CA HIS A 222 18.42 -25.34 -26.78
C HIS A 222 19.43 -24.65 -25.85
N LEU A 223 18.97 -24.21 -24.68
CA LEU A 223 19.80 -23.63 -23.61
C LEU A 223 20.79 -24.64 -22.96
N GLY A 224 20.77 -25.92 -23.37
CA GLY A 224 21.66 -26.97 -22.86
C GLY A 224 21.27 -27.56 -21.51
N CYS A 225 20.11 -27.20 -20.98
CA CYS A 225 19.59 -27.66 -19.69
C CYS A 225 18.88 -29.03 -19.76
N GLY A 226 18.42 -29.42 -20.95
CA GLY A 226 17.72 -30.68 -21.21
C GLY A 226 16.26 -30.69 -20.78
N SER A 227 15.91 -30.11 -19.62
CA SER A 227 14.51 -29.91 -19.19
C SER A 227 14.33 -28.57 -18.48
N PRO A 228 13.12 -27.99 -18.49
CA PRO A 228 12.88 -26.68 -17.88
C PRO A 228 13.16 -26.67 -16.38
N ALA A 229 12.77 -27.73 -15.66
CA ALA A 229 13.01 -27.90 -14.23
C ALA A 229 14.49 -27.76 -13.84
N ASN A 230 15.41 -28.21 -14.70
CA ASN A 230 16.84 -28.18 -14.42
C ASN A 230 17.54 -26.93 -14.99
N CYS A 231 16.78 -26.00 -15.57
CA CYS A 231 17.35 -24.84 -16.25
C CYS A 231 17.35 -23.63 -15.32
N ALA A 232 18.52 -23.27 -14.81
CA ALA A 232 18.69 -22.10 -13.95
C ALA A 232 18.22 -20.82 -14.65
N GLN A 233 18.45 -20.71 -15.98
CA GLN A 233 17.98 -19.59 -16.76
C GLN A 233 16.44 -19.51 -16.85
N LEU A 234 15.69 -20.58 -16.61
CA LEU A 234 14.22 -20.56 -16.64
C LEU A 234 13.59 -20.40 -15.26
N ASN A 235 14.36 -20.45 -14.17
CA ASN A 235 13.80 -20.31 -12.83
C ASN A 235 13.10 -18.95 -12.65
N GLY A 236 11.86 -18.98 -12.15
CA GLY A 236 10.99 -17.81 -12.04
C GLY A 236 10.41 -17.31 -13.37
N VAL A 237 10.53 -18.08 -14.46
CA VAL A 237 9.96 -17.74 -15.78
C VAL A 237 8.69 -18.54 -16.01
N TYR A 238 7.64 -17.87 -16.48
CA TYR A 238 6.31 -18.40 -16.73
C TYR A 238 5.91 -18.20 -18.18
N GLN A 239 5.43 -19.27 -18.80
CA GLN A 239 4.90 -19.24 -20.15
C GLN A 239 3.38 -19.15 -20.12
N TYR A 240 2.84 -18.33 -21.03
CA TYR A 240 1.41 -18.23 -21.32
C TYR A 240 0.82 -19.55 -21.82
N MET A 241 -0.33 -19.94 -21.30
CA MET A 241 -1.00 -21.23 -21.56
C MET A 241 -2.35 -21.08 -22.28
N GLY A 242 -2.57 -19.95 -22.95
CA GLY A 242 -3.73 -19.75 -23.81
C GLY A 242 -5.06 -19.62 -23.07
N ASN A 243 -5.06 -19.16 -21.81
CA ASN A 243 -6.24 -19.08 -20.93
C ASN A 243 -7.01 -20.42 -20.74
N ASN A 244 -6.38 -21.53 -21.14
CA ASN A 244 -6.95 -22.88 -21.10
C ASN A 244 -6.40 -23.71 -19.93
N TRP A 245 -5.52 -23.11 -19.14
CA TRP A 245 -4.97 -23.67 -17.92
C TRP A 245 -5.14 -22.68 -16.76
N VAL A 246 -4.84 -23.13 -15.54
CA VAL A 246 -5.06 -22.36 -14.31
C VAL A 246 -3.94 -21.31 -14.07
N GLY A 247 -3.75 -20.40 -15.04
CA GLY A 247 -2.68 -19.39 -15.09
C GLY A 247 -1.49 -19.82 -15.96
N GLY A 248 -0.40 -19.08 -15.88
CA GLY A 248 0.83 -19.42 -16.61
C GLY A 248 1.55 -20.64 -16.03
N CYS A 249 2.33 -21.32 -16.87
CA CYS A 249 3.13 -22.48 -16.49
C CYS A 249 4.59 -22.09 -16.33
N GLY A 250 5.10 -22.14 -15.09
CA GLY A 250 6.45 -21.67 -14.76
C GLY A 250 7.40 -22.72 -14.19
N VAL A 251 8.67 -22.34 -14.09
CA VAL A 251 9.72 -23.12 -13.40
C VAL A 251 9.99 -22.49 -12.04
N GLU A 252 9.91 -23.28 -10.98
CA GLU A 252 10.15 -22.83 -9.60
C GLU A 252 10.98 -23.87 -8.85
N ASN A 253 12.19 -23.48 -8.43
CA ASN A 253 13.03 -24.26 -7.52
C ASN A 253 13.19 -25.74 -7.89
N GLY A 254 13.43 -26.04 -9.17
CA GLY A 254 13.59 -27.42 -9.66
C GLY A 254 12.28 -28.14 -9.99
N SER A 255 11.13 -27.48 -9.83
CA SER A 255 9.83 -27.94 -10.28
C SER A 255 9.44 -27.22 -11.57
N TRP A 256 8.75 -27.93 -12.46
CA TRP A 256 8.30 -27.37 -13.73
C TRP A 256 6.78 -27.52 -13.87
N CYS A 257 6.20 -26.52 -14.52
CA CYS A 257 4.77 -26.27 -14.57
C CYS A 257 4.16 -26.02 -13.19
N ALA A 258 4.82 -25.15 -12.43
CA ALA A 258 4.20 -24.50 -11.29
C ALA A 258 3.03 -23.65 -11.76
N GLN A 259 1.91 -23.73 -11.05
CA GLN A 259 0.68 -23.00 -11.36
C GLN A 259 0.89 -21.51 -11.07
N GLY A 260 0.89 -20.67 -12.11
CA GLY A 260 1.19 -19.25 -12.03
C GLY A 260 0.29 -18.46 -11.09
N ASN A 261 -0.97 -18.85 -10.94
CA ASN A 261 -1.89 -18.18 -10.00
C ASN A 261 -1.45 -18.23 -8.52
N ASN A 262 -0.50 -19.09 -8.15
CA ASN A 262 0.06 -19.17 -6.79
C ASN A 262 1.32 -18.31 -6.60
N PHE A 263 1.75 -17.58 -7.63
CA PHE A 263 2.98 -16.80 -7.62
C PHE A 263 2.71 -15.40 -8.14
N GLN A 264 3.52 -14.47 -7.67
CA GLN A 264 3.43 -13.05 -8.01
C GLN A 264 4.83 -12.51 -8.28
N ASN A 265 4.91 -11.44 -9.07
CA ASN A 265 6.13 -10.66 -9.31
C ASN A 265 7.27 -11.54 -9.82
N LYS A 266 7.00 -12.25 -10.93
CA LYS A 266 7.95 -13.13 -11.62
C LYS A 266 8.13 -12.67 -13.06
N PHE A 267 8.72 -13.51 -13.91
CA PHE A 267 8.98 -13.17 -15.30
C PHE A 267 8.05 -13.93 -16.26
N ALA A 268 7.47 -13.23 -17.21
CA ALA A 268 6.88 -13.79 -18.42
C ALA A 268 7.98 -14.22 -19.39
N LEU A 269 7.76 -15.35 -20.06
CA LEU A 269 8.50 -15.73 -21.25
C LEU A 269 7.87 -15.01 -22.45
N CYS A 270 8.62 -14.12 -23.08
CA CYS A 270 8.20 -13.38 -24.27
C CYS A 270 9.15 -13.66 -25.44
N VAL A 271 8.71 -13.35 -26.65
CA VAL A 271 9.48 -13.55 -27.88
C VAL A 271 9.39 -12.35 -28.83
N ALA A 272 10.42 -12.17 -29.63
CA ALA A 272 10.45 -11.31 -30.81
C ALA A 272 10.89 -12.12 -32.06
N PRO A 273 10.18 -12.01 -33.19
CA PRO A 273 10.54 -12.65 -34.45
C PRO A 273 11.62 -11.91 -35.26
#